data_AF-A0A6M3J3F9-F1
#
_entry.id   AF-A0A6M3J3F9-F1
#
_cell.length_a   1.000
_cell.length_b   1.000
_cell.length_c   1.000
_cell.angle_alpha   90.00
_cell.angle_beta   90.00
_cell.angle_gamma   90.00
#
_symmetry.space_group_name_H-M   'P 1'
#
loop_
_entity.id
_entity.type
_entity.pdbx_description
1 polymer ?
#
loop_
_entity_poly.entity_id
_entity_poly.type
_entity_poly.pdbx_seq_one_letter_code
_entity_poly.pdbx_strand_id
1 'polypeptide(L)'
;MIQIEKQIDELTFERWTFTWVDNHIYLDGYSVLHRESKRHKNYSVLKKYSRLMSRDNTITESDVPFTTEIKAEAYDQFVSKIKVRKWSER
;
A
#
# COMPACT_ATOMS: atom_id res chain seq x y z
N MET A 1 0.55 8.79 4.71
CA MET A 1 0.78 7.53 3.99
C MET A 1 -0.49 6.69 4.08
N ILE A 2 -0.93 6.12 2.96
CA ILE A 2 -2.10 5.24 2.86
C ILE A 2 -1.57 3.83 2.62
N GLN A 3 -2.16 2.83 3.26
CA GLN A 3 -1.74 1.44 3.14
C GLN A 3 -2.95 0.58 2.87
N ILE A 4 -2.85 -0.25 1.84
CA ILE A 4 -3.87 -1.23 1.48
C ILE A 4 -3.24 -2.60 1.59
N GLU A 5 -3.95 -3.53 2.21
CA GLU A 5 -3.51 -4.90 2.39
C GLU A 5 -4.57 -5.84 1.83
N LYS A 6 -4.13 -6.80 0.99
CA LYS A 6 -5.01 -7.81 0.43
C LYS A 6 -4.46 -9.18 0.73
N GLN A 7 -5.26 -10.00 1.41
CA GLN A 7 -4.90 -11.37 1.71
C GLN A 7 -4.91 -12.20 0.42
N ILE A 8 -3.82 -12.93 0.14
CA ILE A 8 -3.75 -13.90 -0.97
C ILE A 8 -4.18 -15.28 -0.46
N ASP A 9 -3.55 -15.70 0.63
CA ASP A 9 -3.80 -16.97 1.32
C ASP A 9 -3.67 -16.77 2.82
N GLU A 10 -3.79 -17.80 3.64
CA GLU A 10 -3.78 -17.67 5.11
C GLU A 10 -2.49 -17.09 5.72
N LEU A 11 -1.37 -17.16 5.00
CA LEU A 11 -0.05 -16.78 5.48
C LEU A 11 0.60 -15.67 4.63
N THR A 12 0.02 -15.36 3.47
CA THR A 12 0.56 -14.43 2.49
C THR A 12 -0.42 -13.32 2.18
N PHE A 13 0.08 -12.10 2.14
CA PHE A 13 -0.70 -10.94 1.74
C PHE A 13 0.14 -9.97 0.92
N GLU A 14 -0.54 -9.17 0.12
CA GLU A 14 0.02 -8.06 -0.62
C GLU A 14 -0.21 -6.77 0.16
N ARG A 15 0.77 -5.88 0.09
CA ARG A 15 0.68 -4.54 0.67
C ARG A 15 1.08 -3.52 -0.36
N TRP A 16 0.19 -2.55 -0.60
CA TRP A 16 0.49 -1.35 -1.37
C TRP A 16 0.61 -0.17 -0.40
N THR A 17 1.58 0.69 -0.68
CA THR A 17 1.83 1.91 0.09
C THR A 17 1.77 3.10 -0.84
N PHE A 18 1.00 4.11 -0.44
CA PHE A 18 0.78 5.31 -1.21
C PHE A 18 1.17 6.55 -0.43
N THR A 19 1.68 7.53 -1.16
CA THR A 19 2.02 8.86 -0.64
C THR A 19 1.21 9.91 -1.37
N TRP A 20 0.72 10.89 -0.60
CA TRP A 20 -0.02 12.02 -1.12
C TRP A 20 0.91 13.22 -1.25
N VAL A 21 1.03 13.77 -2.47
CA VAL A 21 1.89 14.91 -2.81
C VAL A 21 1.15 15.75 -3.85
N ASP A 22 1.13 17.09 -3.67
CA ASP A 22 0.56 18.04 -4.62
C ASP A 22 -0.84 17.65 -5.15
N ASN A 23 -1.74 17.27 -4.24
CA ASN A 23 -3.11 16.82 -4.53
C ASN A 23 -3.24 15.48 -5.27
N HIS A 24 -2.15 14.73 -5.47
CA HIS A 24 -2.14 13.43 -6.14
C HIS A 24 -1.75 12.31 -5.17
N ILE A 25 -2.31 11.12 -5.37
CA ILE A 25 -1.94 9.91 -4.64
C ILE A 25 -1.07 9.06 -5.56
N TYR A 26 0.18 8.83 -5.14
CA TYR A 26 1.15 8.04 -5.91
C TYR A 26 1.46 6.73 -5.21
N LEU A 27 1.67 5.68 -6.00
CA LEU A 27 2.25 4.44 -5.52
C LEU A 27 3.70 4.71 -5.10
N ASP A 28 4.01 4.46 -3.83
CA ASP A 28 5.36 4.67 -3.29
C ASP A 28 6.10 3.34 -3.09
N GLY A 29 5.36 2.26 -2.86
CA GLY A 29 5.93 0.93 -2.73
C GLY A 29 4.88 -0.19 -2.70
N TYR A 30 5.35 -1.39 -2.98
CA TYR A 30 4.56 -2.61 -2.95
C TYR A 30 5.40 -3.76 -2.37
N SER A 31 4.78 -4.63 -1.58
CA SER A 31 5.43 -5.83 -1.07
C SER A 31 4.48 -7.00 -0.97
N VAL A 32 4.97 -8.18 -1.34
CA VAL A 32 4.33 -9.45 -0.97
C VAL A 32 5.01 -9.97 0.29
N LEU A 33 4.21 -10.18 1.33
CA LEU A 33 4.66 -10.54 2.65
C LEU A 33 4.13 -11.92 3.00
N HIS A 34 5.01 -12.80 3.48
CA HIS A 34 4.68 -14.18 3.80
C HIS A 34 5.11 -14.54 5.23
N ARG A 35 4.31 -15.34 5.93
CA ARG A 35 4.69 -15.98 7.20
C ARG A 35 4.88 -17.46 6.99
N GLU A 36 5.94 -18.00 7.56
CA GLU A 36 6.18 -19.45 7.51
C GLU A 36 5.07 -20.26 8.19
N SER A 37 4.46 -19.72 9.24
CA SER A 37 3.25 -20.31 9.85
C SER A 37 2.45 -19.27 10.64
N LYS A 38 1.22 -19.63 11.03
CA LYS A 38 0.34 -18.77 11.87
C LYS A 38 0.97 -18.33 13.18
N ARG A 39 1.92 -19.12 13.71
CA ARG A 39 2.58 -18.87 15.01
C ARG A 39 3.74 -17.89 14.87
N HIS A 40 4.29 -17.73 13.66
CA HIS A 40 5.38 -16.79 13.41
C HIS A 40 4.84 -15.36 13.29
N LYS A 41 5.43 -14.44 14.05
CA LYS A 41 5.05 -13.01 14.01
C LYS A 41 5.71 -12.25 12.86
N ASN A 42 6.90 -12.67 12.49
CA ASN A 42 7.72 -12.02 11.48
C ASN A 42 7.28 -12.43 10.07
N TYR A 43 7.31 -11.47 9.16
CA TYR A 43 7.05 -11.68 7.74
C TYR A 43 8.36 -11.67 6.96
N SER A 44 8.51 -12.60 6.03
CA SER A 44 9.50 -12.51 4.97
C SER A 44 8.92 -11.73 3.78
N VAL A 45 9.78 -10.98 3.08
CA VAL A 45 9.41 -10.23 1.89
C VAL A 45 9.70 -11.10 0.67
N LEU A 46 8.67 -11.53 -0.04
CA LEU A 46 8.82 -12.36 -1.25
C LEU A 46 9.04 -11.51 -2.50
N LYS A 47 8.34 -10.37 -2.58
CA LYS A 47 8.50 -9.38 -3.64
C LYS A 47 8.52 -8.00 -3.02
N LYS A 48 9.36 -7.11 -3.57
CA LYS A 48 9.48 -5.73 -3.12
C LYS A 48 9.65 -4.79 -4.31
N TYR A 49 8.84 -3.74 -4.30
CA TYR A 49 9.01 -2.54 -5.09
C TYR A 49 9.01 -1.33 -4.15
N SER A 50 9.96 -0.44 -4.35
CA SER A 50 10.08 0.85 -3.70
C SER A 50 10.52 1.88 -4.74
N ARG A 51 9.79 2.99 -4.79
CA ARG A 51 10.14 4.14 -5.63
C ARG A 51 11.49 4.73 -5.25
N LEU A 52 11.82 4.75 -3.95
CA LEU A 52 13.03 5.39 -3.41
C LEU A 52 14.23 4.46 -3.34
N MET A 53 14.02 3.18 -3.02
CA MET A 53 15.09 2.20 -2.79
C MET A 53 15.15 1.19 -3.93
N SER A 54 15.43 1.65 -5.15
CA SER A 54 15.45 0.80 -6.34
C SER A 54 16.44 -0.38 -6.25
N ARG A 55 17.54 -0.21 -5.51
CA ARG A 55 18.55 -1.26 -5.26
C ARG A 55 17.99 -2.47 -4.50
N ASP A 56 16.97 -2.26 -3.67
CA ASP A 56 16.35 -3.31 -2.87
C ASP A 56 15.15 -3.96 -3.58
N ASN A 57 14.81 -3.49 -4.78
CA ASN A 57 13.64 -3.96 -5.49
C ASN A 57 13.92 -5.32 -6.10
N THR A 58 12.98 -6.24 -5.91
CA THR A 58 13.00 -7.56 -6.56
C THR A 58 12.11 -7.58 -7.81
N ILE A 59 11.27 -6.56 -8.00
CA ILE A 59 10.39 -6.39 -9.17
C ILE A 59 10.43 -4.94 -9.66
N THR A 60 10.01 -4.73 -10.90
CA THR A 60 9.89 -3.38 -11.46
C THR A 60 8.51 -2.78 -11.20
N GLU A 61 8.34 -1.47 -11.45
CA GLU A 61 7.05 -0.79 -11.28
C GLU A 61 5.95 -1.40 -12.18
N SER A 62 6.29 -1.82 -13.39
CA SER A 62 5.33 -2.43 -14.32
C SER A 62 4.82 -3.79 -13.87
N ASP A 63 5.58 -4.47 -13.01
CA ASP A 63 5.20 -5.78 -12.46
C ASP A 63 4.27 -5.65 -11.24
N VAL A 64 4.08 -4.42 -10.72
CA VAL A 64 3.19 -4.20 -9.58
C VAL A 64 1.75 -4.39 -10.03
N PRO A 65 0.96 -5.25 -9.36
CA PRO A 65 -0.46 -5.42 -9.65
C PRO A 65 -1.23 -4.17 -9.19
N PHE A 66 -1.29 -3.15 -10.05
CA PHE A 66 -1.91 -1.87 -9.75
C PHE A 66 -3.24 -1.71 -10.50
N THR A 67 -4.26 -2.42 -10.00
CA THR A 67 -5.60 -2.45 -10.59
C THR A 67 -6.40 -1.18 -10.32
N THR A 68 -7.49 -0.99 -11.06
CA THR A 68 -8.44 0.12 -10.84
C THR A 68 -9.12 0.03 -9.47
N GLU A 69 -9.33 -1.16 -8.94
CA GLU A 69 -9.89 -1.39 -7.61
C GLU A 69 -9.00 -0.80 -6.51
N ILE A 70 -7.69 -1.09 -6.55
CA ILE A 70 -6.72 -0.56 -5.57
C ILE A 70 -6.62 0.96 -5.66
N LYS A 71 -6.72 1.54 -6.87
CA LYS A 71 -6.77 3.00 -7.05
C LYS A 71 -7.98 3.62 -6.37
N ALA A 72 -9.17 3.03 -6.56
CA ALA A 72 -10.40 3.50 -5.95
C ALA A 72 -10.32 3.40 -4.42
N GLU A 73 -9.86 2.26 -3.89
CA GLU A 73 -9.71 2.07 -2.45
C GLU A 73 -8.71 3.07 -1.83
N ALA A 74 -7.59 3.35 -2.51
CA ALA A 74 -6.61 4.31 -2.02
C ALA A 74 -7.21 5.72 -1.95
N TYR A 75 -8.02 6.08 -2.94
CA TYR A 75 -8.75 7.34 -2.97
C TYR A 75 -9.79 7.42 -1.85
N ASP A 76 -10.60 6.38 -1.64
CA ASP A 76 -11.62 6.36 -0.60
C ASP A 76 -11.02 6.45 0.82
N GLN A 77 -9.91 5.75 1.08
CA GLN A 77 -9.16 5.88 2.33
C GLN A 77 -8.56 7.28 2.53
N PHE A 78 -8.22 7.98 1.45
CA PHE A 78 -7.75 9.36 1.52
C PHE A 78 -8.90 10.31 1.85
N VAL A 79 -10.00 10.23 1.09
CA VAL A 79 -11.16 11.11 1.24
C VAL A 79 -11.81 10.94 2.61
N SER A 80 -11.90 9.73 3.14
CA SER A 80 -12.44 9.47 4.48
C SER A 80 -11.65 10.14 5.61
N LYS A 81 -10.39 10.53 5.38
CA LYS A 81 -9.59 11.31 6.35
C LYS A 81 -9.88 12.81 6.28
N ILE A 82 -10.47 13.30 5.19
CA ILE A 82 -10.84 14.70 5.02
C ILE A 82 -12.08 14.98 5.87
N LYS A 83 -11.96 15.93 6.79
CA LYS A 83 -13.09 16.37 7.63
C LYS A 83 -13.62 17.68 7.10
N VAL A 84 -14.89 17.69 6.69
CA VAL A 84 -15.62 18.93 6.38
C VAL A 84 -16.16 19.49 7.69
N ARG A 85 -15.82 20.74 7.99
CA ARG A 85 -16.20 21.44 9.22
C ARG A 85 -16.78 22.81 8.89
N LYS A 86 -17.61 23.33 9.78
CA LYS A 86 -18.01 24.75 9.73
C LYS A 86 -16.83 25.63 10.14
N TRP A 87 -16.81 26.90 9.69
CA TRP A 87 -15.78 27.86 10.10
C TRP A 87 -15.73 28.06 11.63
N SER A 88 -16.88 27.96 12.29
CA SER A 88 -17.00 28.03 13.75
C SER A 88 -16.38 26.85 14.49
N GLU A 89 -16.05 25.75 13.79
CA GLU A 89 -15.46 24.52 14.33
C GLU A 89 -13.95 24.41 14.02
N ARG A 90 -13.34 25.52 13.56
CA ARG A 90 -11.90 25.62 13.27
C ARG A 90 -11.06 25.39 14.51
#